data_AF-A0A0G1NJP1-F1
#
_entry.id   AF-A0A0G1NJP1-F1
#
_cell.length_a   1.000
_cell.length_b   1.000
_cell.length_c   1.000
_cell.angle_alpha   90.00
_cell.angle_beta   90.00
_cell.angle_gamma   90.00
#
_symmetry.space_group_name_H-M   'P 1'
#
loop_
_entity.id
_entity.type
_entity.pdbx_description
1 polymer ?
#
loop_
_entity_poly.entity_id
_entity_poly.type
_entity_poly.pdbx_seq_one_letter_code
_entity_poly.pdbx_strand_id
1 'polypeptide(L)'
;GTVTVTAGNVSSGQFGANTGGGIFSFPGNVGIGDITPDGLLDIEGSFDYNNGLKVQSSGTGGSGIMLKNTSAGGKEFYIFSTGSANGEGAGKLAFLDAAVGTRMLIDGNGNVGIGTTSPSVKLDVNGSARISGNLDMNGNNISGVNKLTVTTIDPEYTFDGKKYATYVASFAGGVKEETTGKIKLTTYNKQQTDYEYTIDFDKIDEGSDLWLWRKVIDFSKDNIEVLATPYGELAMIAYQIEGNKIIFKSDKAVEISYRLTGRRNDWRDWPTQLGK
;
A
#
# COMPACT_ATOMS: atom_id res chain seq x y z
N GLY A 1 37.89 41.98 -22.54
CA GLY A 1 36.64 42.08 -23.31
C GLY A 1 36.21 40.68 -23.67
N THR A 2 35.00 40.28 -23.29
CA THR A 2 34.42 38.99 -23.67
C THR A 2 34.22 38.99 -25.19
N VAL A 3 34.92 38.10 -25.90
CA VAL A 3 34.74 37.94 -27.34
C VAL A 3 33.55 37.02 -27.55
N THR A 4 32.36 37.58 -27.73
CA THR A 4 31.17 36.83 -28.15
C THR A 4 31.29 36.57 -29.65
N VAL A 5 31.67 35.35 -30.03
CA VAL A 5 31.54 34.90 -31.42
C VAL A 5 30.10 34.45 -31.61
N THR A 6 29.25 35.32 -32.16
CA THR A 6 27.87 34.93 -32.51
C THR A 6 27.95 33.97 -33.70
N ALA A 7 27.64 32.70 -33.50
CA ALA A 7 27.70 31.64 -34.52
C ALA A 7 26.56 31.76 -35.56
N GLY A 8 26.38 32.94 -36.15
CA GLY A 8 25.57 33.11 -37.34
C GLY A 8 26.34 32.58 -38.55
N ASN A 9 26.17 31.30 -38.83
CA ASN A 9 26.84 30.54 -39.90
C ASN A 9 28.33 30.29 -39.69
N VAL A 10 28.68 29.38 -38.77
CA VAL A 10 29.96 28.66 -38.89
C VAL A 10 29.84 27.75 -40.11
N SER A 11 30.23 28.25 -41.30
CA SER A 11 30.39 27.42 -42.49
C SER A 11 31.39 26.29 -42.20
N SER A 12 31.24 25.14 -42.87
CA SER A 12 32.14 23.99 -42.73
C SER A 12 33.61 24.42 -42.65
N GLY A 13 34.28 24.12 -41.53
CA GLY A 13 35.72 24.39 -41.34
C GLY A 13 36.11 25.52 -40.38
N GLN A 14 35.17 26.27 -39.80
CA GLN A 14 35.52 27.30 -38.79
C GLN A 14 35.51 26.82 -37.32
N PHE A 15 34.94 25.64 -37.02
CA PHE A 15 35.35 24.83 -35.87
C PHE A 15 36.20 23.68 -36.39
N GLY A 16 37.51 23.92 -36.50
CA GLY A 16 38.49 22.91 -36.90
C GLY A 16 38.28 22.36 -38.31
N ALA A 17 38.94 22.95 -39.30
CA ALA A 17 39.42 22.18 -40.44
C ALA A 17 40.51 21.20 -39.96
N ASN A 18 40.10 20.18 -39.22
CA ASN A 18 40.87 18.95 -39.00
C ASN A 18 39.87 17.81 -39.06
N THR A 19 39.95 17.07 -40.14
CA THR A 19 39.53 15.67 -40.18
C THR A 19 40.10 14.94 -38.97
N GLY A 20 39.27 14.70 -37.95
CA GLY A 20 39.50 13.67 -36.92
C GLY A 20 40.21 14.09 -35.63
N GLY A 21 39.56 13.80 -34.49
CA GLY A 21 40.24 13.30 -33.28
C GLY A 21 40.90 14.27 -32.31
N GLY A 22 40.76 15.59 -32.47
CA GLY A 22 41.34 16.57 -31.53
C GLY A 22 40.59 16.70 -30.20
N ILE A 23 41.31 17.01 -29.11
CA ILE A 23 40.73 17.43 -27.82
C ILE A 23 40.40 18.93 -27.92
N PHE A 24 39.14 19.29 -27.78
CA PHE A 24 38.68 20.69 -27.71
C PHE A 24 38.48 21.08 -26.25
N SER A 25 39.16 22.14 -25.81
CA SER A 25 39.00 22.71 -24.47
C SER A 25 38.42 24.11 -24.59
N PHE A 26 37.30 24.35 -23.90
CA PHE A 26 36.64 25.66 -23.85
C PHE A 26 36.97 26.31 -22.50
N PRO A 27 37.71 27.43 -22.47
CA PRO A 27 38.10 28.08 -21.22
C PRO A 27 36.95 28.82 -20.52
N GLY A 28 35.76 28.86 -21.12
CA GLY A 28 34.54 29.46 -20.58
C GLY A 28 33.30 28.68 -21.00
N ASN A 29 32.13 29.19 -20.59
CA ASN A 29 30.83 28.57 -20.82
C ASN A 29 30.51 28.44 -22.33
N VAL A 30 29.90 27.33 -22.71
CA VAL A 30 29.41 27.07 -24.07
C VAL A 30 27.88 27.15 -24.06
N GLY A 31 27.33 28.18 -24.69
CA GLY A 31 25.90 28.29 -24.95
C GLY A 31 25.53 27.73 -26.32
N ILE A 32 24.50 26.89 -26.38
CA ILE A 32 23.88 26.39 -27.62
C ILE A 32 22.46 26.96 -27.67
N GLY A 33 22.25 27.99 -28.48
CA GLY A 33 21.00 28.74 -28.50
C GLY A 33 20.82 29.72 -27.33
N ASP A 34 21.68 29.63 -26.31
CA ASP A 34 21.81 30.60 -25.21
C ASP A 34 22.98 31.58 -25.47
N ILE A 35 22.73 32.88 -25.29
CA ILE A 35 23.73 33.96 -25.43
C ILE A 35 24.29 34.47 -24.10
N THR A 36 23.74 34.00 -22.98
CA THR A 36 24.12 34.36 -21.61
C THR A 36 24.28 33.12 -20.71
N PRO A 37 25.08 32.13 -21.11
CA PRO A 37 25.18 30.86 -20.39
C PRO A 37 25.70 31.04 -18.97
N ASP A 38 24.98 30.51 -17.98
CA ASP A 38 25.35 30.57 -16.55
C ASP A 38 26.02 29.27 -16.04
N GLY A 39 26.02 28.22 -16.88
CA GLY A 39 26.75 26.98 -16.68
C GLY A 39 27.79 26.68 -17.77
N LEU A 40 28.69 25.72 -17.51
CA LEU A 40 29.75 25.35 -18.46
C LEU A 40 29.23 24.91 -19.83
N LEU A 41 28.08 24.23 -19.85
CA LEU A 41 27.31 23.91 -21.06
C LEU A 41 25.87 24.32 -20.79
N ASP A 42 25.38 25.29 -21.57
CA ASP A 42 24.01 25.76 -21.53
C ASP A 42 23.35 25.52 -22.89
N ILE A 43 22.11 25.03 -22.89
CA ILE A 43 21.37 24.72 -24.11
C ILE A 43 19.97 25.32 -23.97
N GLU A 44 19.70 26.38 -24.73
CA GLU A 44 18.42 27.08 -24.73
C GLU A 44 17.77 26.99 -26.12
N GLY A 45 16.47 26.69 -26.15
CA GLY A 45 15.67 26.60 -27.36
C GLY A 45 14.20 26.32 -27.09
N SER A 46 13.35 26.38 -28.12
CA SER A 46 11.95 25.97 -28.00
C SER A 46 11.88 24.46 -27.81
N PHE A 47 11.29 24.00 -26.71
CA PHE A 47 11.19 22.58 -26.36
C PHE A 47 10.35 21.79 -27.37
N ASP A 48 11.04 21.13 -28.30
CA ASP A 48 10.54 20.01 -29.09
C ASP A 48 11.46 18.80 -28.86
N TYR A 49 10.98 17.57 -29.09
CA TYR A 49 11.74 16.32 -28.84
C TYR A 49 13.14 16.29 -29.52
N ASN A 50 13.35 17.12 -30.55
CA ASN A 50 14.59 17.22 -31.31
C ASN A 50 15.46 18.45 -30.98
N ASN A 51 14.99 19.39 -30.14
CA ASN A 51 15.64 20.68 -29.89
C ASN A 51 16.40 20.74 -28.54
N GLY A 52 16.66 19.60 -27.90
CA GLY A 52 17.43 19.50 -26.65
C GLY A 52 18.73 18.70 -26.77
N LEU A 53 19.28 18.23 -25.66
CA LEU A 53 20.44 17.31 -25.66
C LEU A 53 20.06 15.96 -26.28
N LYS A 54 20.43 15.76 -27.54
CA LYS A 54 20.22 14.49 -28.25
C LYS A 54 21.41 13.54 -28.08
N VAL A 55 21.24 12.52 -27.25
CA VAL A 55 22.21 11.42 -27.11
C VAL A 55 21.71 10.22 -27.90
N GLN A 56 22.31 9.97 -29.06
CA GLN A 56 21.92 8.88 -29.96
C GLN A 56 23.13 8.01 -30.33
N SER A 57 22.88 6.72 -30.51
CA SER A 57 23.85 5.76 -31.03
C SER A 57 23.14 4.80 -31.98
N SER A 58 23.79 4.45 -33.08
CA SER A 58 23.38 3.32 -33.92
C SER A 58 24.00 2.00 -33.46
N GLY A 59 24.83 2.03 -32.40
CA GLY A 59 25.44 0.86 -31.80
C GLY A 59 24.42 0.02 -31.01
N THR A 60 24.62 -1.29 -31.01
CA THR A 60 23.72 -2.25 -30.36
C THR A 60 23.78 -2.22 -28.84
N GLY A 61 24.77 -1.56 -28.23
CA GLY A 61 24.87 -1.43 -26.77
C GLY A 61 23.83 -0.49 -26.16
N GLY A 62 23.37 0.50 -26.92
CA GLY A 62 22.49 1.58 -26.45
C GLY A 62 23.19 2.94 -26.41
N SER A 63 22.52 3.91 -25.79
CA SER A 63 23.00 5.29 -25.64
C SER A 63 22.55 5.87 -24.31
N GLY A 64 23.37 6.71 -23.69
CA GLY A 64 23.02 7.30 -22.39
C GLY A 64 23.98 8.37 -21.92
N ILE A 65 23.67 8.91 -20.74
CA ILE A 65 24.45 9.95 -20.06
C ILE A 65 25.17 9.29 -18.88
N MET A 66 26.48 9.51 -18.79
CA MET A 66 27.30 9.11 -17.64
C MET A 66 27.34 10.24 -16.61
N LEU A 67 27.12 9.91 -15.35
CA LEU A 67 27.24 10.79 -14.20
C LEU A 67 28.29 10.21 -13.27
N LYS A 68 29.46 10.87 -13.16
CA LYS A 68 30.58 10.35 -12.37
C LYS A 68 31.03 11.36 -11.32
N ASN A 69 31.07 10.93 -10.06
CA ASN A 69 31.75 11.64 -8.99
C ASN A 69 33.08 10.93 -8.67
N THR A 70 34.19 11.65 -8.81
CA THR A 70 35.56 11.14 -8.62
C THR A 70 36.12 11.34 -7.22
N SER A 71 35.37 11.98 -6.32
CA SER A 71 35.75 12.15 -4.92
C SER A 71 35.69 10.81 -4.17
N ALA A 72 36.34 10.72 -3.01
CA ALA A 72 36.28 9.51 -2.17
C ALA A 72 34.83 9.14 -1.84
N GLY A 73 34.44 7.88 -2.10
CA GLY A 73 33.06 7.41 -1.95
C GLY A 73 32.12 7.77 -3.12
N GLY A 74 32.62 8.49 -4.13
CA GLY A 74 31.90 8.81 -5.35
C GLY A 74 31.52 7.56 -6.16
N LYS A 75 30.51 7.73 -7.02
CA LYS A 75 29.95 6.68 -7.86
C LYS A 75 29.89 7.12 -9.31
N GLU A 76 29.82 6.14 -10.19
CA GLU A 76 29.54 6.32 -11.60
C GLU A 76 28.18 5.70 -11.89
N PHE A 77 27.25 6.54 -12.36
CA PHE A 77 25.91 6.15 -12.74
C PHE A 77 25.67 6.42 -14.21
N TYR A 78 24.77 5.64 -14.81
CA TYR A 78 24.30 5.83 -16.16
C TYR A 78 22.78 5.97 -16.17
N ILE A 79 22.29 6.96 -16.91
CA ILE A 79 20.90 6.99 -17.38
C ILE A 79 20.93 6.55 -18.84
N PHE A 80 20.36 5.40 -19.13
CA PHE A 80 20.76 4.63 -20.30
C PHE A 80 19.55 4.04 -21.05
N SER A 81 19.46 4.34 -22.35
CA SER A 81 18.54 3.67 -23.27
C SER A 81 19.22 2.43 -23.85
N THR A 82 18.67 1.25 -23.60
CA THR A 82 19.32 -0.02 -23.95
C THR A 82 19.12 -0.42 -25.41
N GLY A 83 20.20 -0.91 -26.03
CA GLY A 83 20.16 -1.54 -27.36
C GLY A 83 20.09 -3.07 -27.30
N SER A 84 20.03 -3.73 -28.46
CA SER A 84 19.87 -5.19 -28.58
C SER A 84 21.00 -6.04 -28.02
N ALA A 85 22.22 -5.49 -27.89
CA ALA A 85 23.36 -6.17 -27.29
C ALA A 85 23.55 -5.80 -25.81
N ASN A 86 22.66 -5.00 -25.23
CA ASN A 86 22.72 -4.68 -23.81
C ASN A 86 22.32 -5.89 -22.95
N GLY A 87 22.99 -6.11 -21.83
CA GLY A 87 22.71 -7.23 -20.92
C GLY A 87 21.29 -7.22 -20.34
N GLU A 88 20.66 -6.05 -20.25
CA GLU A 88 19.27 -5.93 -19.77
C GLU A 88 18.23 -6.21 -20.87
N GLY A 89 18.64 -6.35 -22.12
CA GLY A 89 17.76 -6.47 -23.29
C GLY A 89 17.38 -5.11 -23.89
N ALA A 90 16.84 -5.15 -25.10
CA ALA A 90 16.57 -3.96 -25.92
C ALA A 90 15.40 -3.10 -25.42
N GLY A 91 15.44 -1.80 -25.69
CA GLY A 91 14.28 -0.91 -25.60
C GLY A 91 13.84 -0.58 -24.18
N LYS A 92 14.79 -0.57 -23.24
CA LYS A 92 14.55 -0.26 -21.82
C LYS A 92 15.25 1.04 -21.44
N LEU A 93 14.69 1.75 -20.46
CA LEU A 93 15.37 2.85 -19.79
C LEU A 93 15.93 2.34 -18.46
N ALA A 94 17.25 2.33 -18.32
CA ALA A 94 17.95 1.82 -17.14
C ALA A 94 18.64 2.95 -16.36
N PHE A 95 18.56 2.87 -15.04
CA PHE A 95 19.36 3.62 -14.09
C PHE A 95 20.37 2.65 -13.48
N LEU A 96 21.62 2.76 -13.92
CA LEU A 96 22.66 1.78 -13.66
C LEU A 96 23.77 2.36 -12.80
N ASP A 97 24.18 1.63 -11.77
CA ASP A 97 25.41 1.86 -11.02
C ASP A 97 26.52 1.06 -11.72
N ALA A 98 27.59 1.72 -12.17
CA ALA A 98 28.66 1.08 -12.93
C ALA A 98 29.30 -0.12 -12.20
N ALA A 99 29.28 -0.10 -10.87
CA ALA A 99 29.90 -1.14 -10.04
C ALA A 99 28.94 -2.29 -9.68
N VAL A 100 27.63 -2.05 -9.70
CA VAL A 100 26.62 -3.01 -9.18
C VAL A 100 25.61 -3.45 -10.23
N GLY A 101 25.50 -2.71 -11.33
CA GLY A 101 24.50 -2.93 -12.38
C GLY A 101 23.22 -2.13 -12.17
N THR A 102 22.15 -2.57 -12.81
CA THR A 102 20.89 -1.86 -12.87
C THR A 102 20.20 -1.81 -11.50
N ARG A 103 19.87 -0.60 -11.03
CA ARG A 103 19.18 -0.37 -9.76
C ARG A 103 17.68 -0.18 -9.95
N MET A 104 17.32 0.54 -11.01
CA MET A 104 15.95 0.79 -11.44
C MET A 104 15.89 0.68 -12.96
N LEU A 105 14.80 0.15 -13.48
CA LEU A 105 14.58 -0.01 -14.91
C LEU A 105 13.12 0.25 -15.25
N ILE A 106 12.88 0.86 -16.41
CA ILE A 106 11.57 0.87 -17.07
C ILE A 106 11.68 -0.01 -18.31
N ASP A 107 10.88 -1.08 -18.39
CA ASP A 107 10.87 -1.98 -19.53
C ASP A 107 10.12 -1.40 -20.74
N GLY A 108 10.18 -2.09 -21.88
CA GLY A 108 9.47 -1.68 -23.09
C GLY A 108 7.94 -1.67 -22.98
N ASN A 109 7.37 -2.27 -21.91
CA ASN A 109 5.94 -2.27 -21.61
C ASN A 109 5.56 -1.17 -20.60
N GLY A 110 6.53 -0.35 -20.16
CA GLY A 110 6.35 0.69 -19.16
C GLY A 110 6.24 0.17 -17.72
N ASN A 111 6.72 -1.04 -17.43
CA ASN A 111 6.81 -1.56 -16.07
C ASN A 111 8.10 -1.08 -15.41
N VAL A 112 8.00 -0.66 -14.15
CA VAL A 112 9.13 -0.19 -13.35
C VAL A 112 9.64 -1.31 -12.45
N GLY A 113 10.89 -1.71 -12.63
CA GLY A 113 11.61 -2.61 -11.73
C GLY A 113 12.53 -1.82 -10.79
N ILE A 114 12.52 -2.15 -9.49
CA ILE A 114 13.50 -1.67 -8.50
C ILE A 114 14.19 -2.90 -7.90
N GLY A 115 15.51 -3.01 -8.07
CA GLY A 115 16.27 -4.21 -7.69
C GLY A 115 15.99 -5.45 -8.58
N THR A 116 15.25 -5.28 -9.67
CA THR A 116 14.97 -6.30 -10.69
C THR A 116 15.00 -5.67 -12.08
N THR A 117 15.41 -6.44 -13.07
CA THR A 117 15.52 -6.02 -14.48
C THR A 117 14.47 -6.69 -15.38
N SER A 118 13.67 -7.56 -14.77
CA SER A 118 12.55 -8.29 -15.40
C SER A 118 11.29 -8.09 -14.55
N PRO A 119 10.75 -6.85 -14.46
CA PRO A 119 9.53 -6.60 -13.72
C PRO A 119 8.35 -7.38 -14.33
N SER A 120 7.58 -8.06 -13.48
CA SER A 120 6.43 -8.86 -13.89
C SER A 120 5.11 -8.08 -13.89
N VAL A 121 5.11 -6.91 -13.23
CA VAL A 121 3.96 -6.01 -13.05
C VAL A 121 4.41 -4.55 -13.12
N LYS A 122 3.47 -3.60 -13.13
CA LYS A 122 3.74 -2.18 -13.35
C LYS A 122 4.76 -1.56 -12.40
N LEU A 123 4.80 -2.02 -11.15
CA LEU A 123 5.85 -1.71 -10.19
C LEU A 123 6.25 -3.00 -9.49
N ASP A 124 7.47 -3.45 -9.74
CA ASP A 124 8.03 -4.68 -9.18
C ASP A 124 9.29 -4.35 -8.38
N VAL A 125 9.27 -4.65 -7.07
CA VAL A 125 10.36 -4.32 -6.14
C VAL A 125 10.93 -5.62 -5.58
N ASN A 126 12.16 -5.93 -5.97
CA ASN A 126 12.91 -7.03 -5.37
C ASN A 126 13.61 -6.52 -4.10
N GLY A 127 12.85 -6.49 -3.00
CA GLY A 127 13.32 -6.03 -1.69
C GLY A 127 12.19 -5.42 -0.85
N SER A 128 12.57 -4.56 0.10
CA SER A 128 11.63 -3.87 0.98
C SER A 128 11.21 -2.51 0.42
N ALA A 129 9.93 -2.17 0.57
CA ALA A 129 9.41 -0.83 0.31
C ALA A 129 9.01 -0.16 1.64
N ARG A 130 9.40 1.10 1.82
CA ARG A 130 8.92 1.94 2.93
C ARG A 130 8.03 3.04 2.37
N ILE A 131 6.75 3.03 2.75
CA ILE A 131 5.78 4.08 2.41
C ILE A 131 5.56 4.90 3.67
N SER A 132 5.91 6.19 3.64
CA SER A 132 5.75 7.11 4.78
C SER A 132 4.36 7.75 4.87
N GLY A 133 3.51 7.52 3.86
CA GLY A 133 2.11 7.92 3.83
C GLY A 133 1.18 6.70 3.72
N ASN A 134 -0.03 6.95 3.20
CA ASN A 134 -1.00 5.88 2.97
C ASN A 134 -0.67 5.10 1.68
N LEU A 135 -0.89 3.79 1.71
CA LEU A 135 -0.96 2.97 0.50
C LEU A 135 -2.42 2.89 0.07
N ASP A 136 -2.78 3.63 -0.98
CA ASP A 136 -4.09 3.51 -1.63
C ASP A 136 -4.06 2.38 -2.66
N MET A 137 -4.91 1.39 -2.46
CA MET A 137 -5.04 0.23 -3.36
C MET A 137 -6.24 0.33 -4.28
N ASN A 138 -7.02 1.43 -4.25
CA ASN A 138 -8.21 1.64 -5.06
C ASN A 138 -9.18 0.43 -5.06
N GLY A 139 -9.45 -0.12 -3.87
CA GLY A 139 -10.33 -1.28 -3.68
C GLY A 139 -9.73 -2.64 -4.05
N ASN A 140 -8.43 -2.72 -4.36
CA ASN A 140 -7.76 -3.99 -4.65
C ASN A 140 -7.28 -4.71 -3.39
N ASN A 141 -7.00 -6.00 -3.53
CA ASN A 141 -6.55 -6.88 -2.44
C ASN A 141 -5.03 -6.85 -2.22
N ILE A 142 -4.60 -7.05 -0.97
CA ILE A 142 -3.21 -7.43 -0.64
C ILE A 142 -3.12 -8.96 -0.71
N SER A 143 -2.42 -9.49 -1.72
CA SER A 143 -2.26 -10.94 -1.93
C SER A 143 -0.78 -11.36 -1.93
N GLY A 144 -0.50 -12.66 -1.74
CA GLY A 144 0.86 -13.20 -1.81
C GLY A 144 1.78 -12.83 -0.62
N VAL A 145 1.19 -12.48 0.53
CA VAL A 145 1.93 -12.10 1.74
C VAL A 145 1.94 -13.25 2.75
N ASN A 146 3.09 -13.49 3.40
CA ASN A 146 3.20 -14.49 4.48
C ASN A 146 2.54 -14.01 5.78
N LYS A 147 2.79 -12.76 6.17
CA LYS A 147 2.22 -12.13 7.36
C LYS A 147 1.96 -10.65 7.13
N LEU A 148 0.75 -10.20 7.47
CA LEU A 148 0.41 -8.79 7.56
C LEU A 148 0.46 -8.37 9.04
N THR A 149 1.38 -7.46 9.39
CA THR A 149 1.47 -6.89 10.74
C THR A 149 1.02 -5.44 10.67
N VAL A 150 -0.02 -5.11 11.41
CA VAL A 150 -0.67 -3.80 11.42
C VAL A 150 -1.02 -3.43 12.85
N THR A 151 -0.93 -2.15 13.18
CA THR A 151 -1.26 -1.65 14.54
C THR A 151 -2.75 -1.71 14.81
N THR A 152 -3.56 -1.38 13.80
CA THR A 152 -5.02 -1.38 13.86
C THR A 152 -5.54 -1.91 12.54
N ILE A 153 -6.52 -2.79 12.60
CA ILE A 153 -7.34 -3.20 11.46
C ILE A 153 -8.69 -2.55 11.68
N ASP A 154 -9.14 -1.79 10.69
CA ASP A 154 -10.46 -1.17 10.69
C ASP A 154 -11.21 -1.67 9.45
N PRO A 155 -11.86 -2.85 9.52
CA PRO A 155 -12.72 -3.33 8.45
C PRO A 155 -13.93 -2.40 8.34
N GLU A 156 -14.01 -1.67 7.23
CA GLU A 156 -15.15 -0.82 6.90
C GLU A 156 -16.23 -1.66 6.18
N TYR A 157 -17.37 -1.85 6.81
CA TYR A 157 -18.56 -2.46 6.25
C TYR A 157 -19.48 -1.38 5.68
N THR A 158 -20.11 -1.64 4.53
CA THR A 158 -21.12 -0.74 3.97
C THR A 158 -22.49 -1.40 3.92
N PHE A 159 -23.48 -0.79 4.57
CA PHE A 159 -24.89 -1.18 4.53
C PHE A 159 -25.72 0.04 4.14
N ASP A 160 -26.59 -0.09 3.13
CA ASP A 160 -27.47 0.98 2.65
C ASP A 160 -26.75 2.33 2.39
N GLY A 161 -25.53 2.26 1.86
CA GLY A 161 -24.70 3.43 1.55
C GLY A 161 -24.02 4.09 2.76
N LYS A 162 -24.16 3.53 3.97
CA LYS A 162 -23.47 3.99 5.19
C LYS A 162 -22.31 3.06 5.53
N LYS A 163 -21.19 3.65 5.97
CA LYS A 163 -19.95 2.96 6.35
C LYS A 163 -19.90 2.74 7.86
N TYR A 164 -19.43 1.57 8.29
CA TYR A 164 -19.34 1.11 9.67
C TYR A 164 -18.00 0.41 9.91
N ALA A 165 -17.37 0.64 11.05
CA ALA A 165 -16.05 0.10 11.40
C ALA A 165 -16.17 -0.93 12.53
N THR A 166 -15.53 -2.12 12.44
CA THR A 166 -15.37 -3.02 13.61
C THR A 166 -13.93 -3.06 14.10
N TYR A 167 -13.66 -2.45 15.24
CA TYR A 167 -12.34 -2.48 15.86
C TYR A 167 -12.14 -3.80 16.62
N VAL A 168 -11.33 -4.73 16.13
CA VAL A 168 -11.09 -6.01 16.83
C VAL A 168 -9.61 -6.36 17.03
N ALA A 169 -9.30 -6.91 18.20
CA ALA A 169 -8.05 -7.61 18.51
C ALA A 169 -8.06 -9.02 17.90
N SER A 170 -6.88 -9.57 17.59
CA SER A 170 -6.72 -10.92 17.03
C SER A 170 -7.22 -12.02 17.99
N PHE A 171 -8.04 -12.97 17.51
CA PHE A 171 -8.48 -14.17 18.24
C PHE A 171 -7.97 -15.46 17.58
N ALA A 172 -7.54 -16.45 18.38
CA ALA A 172 -7.26 -17.80 17.89
C ALA A 172 -8.56 -18.64 17.93
N GLY A 173 -8.84 -19.44 16.88
CA GLY A 173 -10.07 -20.23 16.79
C GLY A 173 -11.06 -19.82 15.69
N GLY A 174 -10.60 -19.08 14.67
CA GLY A 174 -11.42 -18.54 13.58
C GLY A 174 -11.76 -17.06 13.77
N VAL A 175 -12.42 -16.47 12.77
CA VAL A 175 -12.86 -15.06 12.80
C VAL A 175 -14.12 -14.92 13.67
N LYS A 176 -14.01 -14.11 14.72
CA LYS A 176 -15.10 -13.79 15.65
C LYS A 176 -15.26 -12.26 15.74
N GLU A 177 -16.48 -11.80 16.04
CA GLU A 177 -16.75 -10.41 16.39
C GLU A 177 -17.31 -10.35 17.81
N GLU A 178 -16.97 -9.28 18.53
CA GLU A 178 -17.37 -9.08 19.92
C GLU A 178 -18.16 -7.79 20.09
N THR A 179 -19.14 -7.81 20.99
CA THR A 179 -19.81 -6.61 21.51
C THR A 179 -19.97 -6.73 23.02
N THR A 180 -20.03 -5.61 23.73
CA THR A 180 -20.15 -5.59 25.20
C THR A 180 -21.22 -4.61 25.64
N GLY A 181 -21.79 -4.83 26.82
CA GLY A 181 -22.77 -3.91 27.37
C GLY A 181 -23.09 -4.20 28.83
N LYS A 182 -24.05 -3.44 29.37
CA LYS A 182 -24.63 -3.63 30.70
C LYS A 182 -26.15 -3.67 30.60
N ILE A 183 -26.79 -4.55 31.36
CA ILE A 183 -28.26 -4.68 31.42
C ILE A 183 -28.71 -4.93 32.86
N LYS A 184 -29.95 -4.55 33.16
CA LYS A 184 -30.58 -4.77 34.47
C LYS A 184 -31.69 -5.80 34.35
N LEU A 185 -31.54 -6.93 35.04
CA LEU A 185 -32.55 -7.97 35.15
C LEU A 185 -33.45 -7.60 36.33
N THR A 186 -34.63 -7.05 36.04
CA THR A 186 -35.59 -6.58 37.06
C THR A 186 -36.99 -7.15 36.86
N THR A 187 -37.26 -7.76 35.71
CA THR A 187 -38.56 -8.34 35.37
C THR A 187 -38.64 -9.75 35.94
N TYR A 188 -39.53 -9.98 36.92
CA TYR A 188 -39.73 -11.29 37.52
C TYR A 188 -40.67 -12.17 36.67
N ASN A 189 -40.16 -13.29 36.17
CA ASN A 189 -40.92 -14.30 35.45
C ASN A 189 -41.51 -15.32 36.43
N LYS A 190 -42.81 -15.17 36.72
CA LYS A 190 -43.54 -16.01 37.68
C LYS A 190 -43.64 -17.48 37.25
N GLN A 191 -43.51 -17.81 35.96
CA GLN A 191 -43.60 -19.19 35.49
C GLN A 191 -42.31 -19.98 35.70
N GLN A 192 -41.15 -19.30 35.65
CA GLN A 192 -39.83 -19.94 35.78
C GLN A 192 -39.09 -19.57 37.07
N THR A 193 -39.69 -18.72 37.91
CA THR A 193 -39.16 -18.24 39.20
C THR A 193 -37.87 -17.41 39.13
N ASP A 194 -37.57 -16.83 37.97
CA ASP A 194 -36.32 -16.12 37.69
C ASP A 194 -36.56 -14.65 37.29
N TYR A 195 -35.52 -13.83 37.36
CA TYR A 195 -35.48 -12.47 36.79
C TYR A 195 -34.88 -12.49 35.39
N GLU A 196 -35.48 -11.78 34.44
CA GLU A 196 -35.08 -11.86 33.03
C GLU A 196 -34.78 -10.49 32.39
N TYR A 197 -33.87 -10.52 31.42
CA TYR A 197 -33.71 -9.47 30.41
C TYR A 197 -33.49 -10.11 29.04
N THR A 198 -34.22 -9.64 28.02
CA THR A 198 -34.12 -10.16 26.66
C THR A 198 -33.50 -9.13 25.73
N ILE A 199 -32.38 -9.50 25.11
CA ILE A 199 -31.92 -8.84 23.88
C ILE A 199 -32.70 -9.46 22.73
N ASP A 200 -33.69 -8.73 22.23
CA ASP A 200 -34.52 -9.12 21.09
C ASP A 200 -33.98 -8.44 19.83
N PHE A 201 -33.21 -9.17 19.01
CA PHE A 201 -32.52 -8.58 17.87
C PHE A 201 -33.46 -8.15 16.72
N ASP A 202 -34.76 -8.48 16.81
CA ASP A 202 -35.78 -7.96 15.89
C ASP A 202 -36.25 -6.55 16.28
N LYS A 203 -35.86 -6.06 17.47
CA LYS A 203 -36.33 -4.79 18.05
C LYS A 203 -35.21 -3.80 18.37
N ILE A 204 -33.96 -4.16 18.10
CA ILE A 204 -32.82 -3.27 18.30
C ILE A 204 -32.76 -2.22 17.20
N ASP A 205 -32.30 -1.03 17.57
CA ASP A 205 -32.16 0.07 16.63
C ASP A 205 -31.14 -0.25 15.54
N GLU A 206 -31.53 0.00 14.31
CA GLU A 206 -30.68 -0.16 13.14
C GLU A 206 -29.43 0.73 13.23
N GLY A 207 -28.26 0.14 12.93
CA GLY A 207 -26.97 0.82 13.03
C GLY A 207 -26.35 0.86 14.43
N SER A 208 -27.02 0.36 15.47
CA SER A 208 -26.41 0.17 16.79
C SER A 208 -25.36 -0.94 16.80
N ASP A 209 -24.48 -0.96 17.82
CA ASP A 209 -23.43 -1.98 17.96
C ASP A 209 -24.02 -3.41 18.01
N LEU A 210 -25.12 -3.61 18.75
CA LEU A 210 -25.81 -4.90 18.83
C LEU A 210 -26.43 -5.29 17.49
N TRP A 211 -26.91 -4.30 16.72
CA TRP A 211 -27.48 -4.55 15.39
C TRP A 211 -26.39 -4.98 14.41
N LEU A 212 -25.28 -4.23 14.36
CA LEU A 212 -24.17 -4.55 13.48
C LEU A 212 -23.57 -5.91 13.84
N TRP A 213 -23.28 -6.14 15.13
CA TRP A 213 -22.80 -7.42 15.63
C TRP A 213 -23.72 -8.55 15.18
N ARG A 214 -25.04 -8.43 15.35
CA ARG A 214 -25.97 -9.47 14.90
C ARG A 214 -25.95 -9.72 13.39
N LYS A 215 -25.77 -8.68 12.57
CA LYS A 215 -25.76 -8.81 11.10
C LYS A 215 -24.54 -9.57 10.58
N VAL A 216 -23.41 -9.46 11.26
CA VAL A 216 -22.13 -10.05 10.80
C VAL A 216 -21.84 -11.43 11.38
N ILE A 217 -22.65 -11.90 12.33
CA ILE A 217 -22.48 -13.17 13.06
C ILE A 217 -23.39 -14.29 12.53
N ASP A 218 -22.83 -15.51 12.41
CA ASP A 218 -23.54 -16.78 12.17
C ASP A 218 -24.34 -17.16 13.42
N PHE A 219 -25.47 -16.47 13.63
CA PHE A 219 -26.20 -16.48 14.87
C PHE A 219 -26.84 -17.85 15.14
N SER A 220 -26.23 -18.60 16.03
CA SER A 220 -26.75 -19.87 16.54
C SER A 220 -26.22 -20.13 17.95
N LYS A 221 -26.89 -21.01 18.69
CA LYS A 221 -26.46 -21.42 20.02
C LYS A 221 -25.05 -22.05 20.05
N ASP A 222 -24.61 -22.61 18.92
CA ASP A 222 -23.31 -23.31 18.82
C ASP A 222 -22.18 -22.36 18.40
N ASN A 223 -22.51 -21.15 17.95
CA ASN A 223 -21.56 -20.17 17.41
C ASN A 223 -21.42 -18.91 18.29
N ILE A 224 -22.18 -18.82 19.38
CA ILE A 224 -22.20 -17.66 20.27
C ILE A 224 -21.74 -18.08 21.65
N GLU A 225 -20.78 -17.34 22.17
CA GLU A 225 -20.30 -17.43 23.54
C GLU A 225 -20.75 -16.16 24.28
N VAL A 226 -21.34 -16.34 25.46
CA VAL A 226 -21.77 -15.24 26.32
C VAL A 226 -20.97 -15.29 27.61
N LEU A 227 -20.25 -14.21 27.91
CA LEU A 227 -19.63 -13.98 29.20
C LEU A 227 -20.45 -12.92 29.93
N ALA A 228 -21.00 -13.25 31.09
CA ALA A 228 -21.84 -12.35 31.86
C ALA A 228 -21.46 -12.41 33.34
N THR A 229 -21.32 -11.23 33.96
CA THR A 229 -20.92 -11.12 35.36
C THR A 229 -21.83 -10.12 36.08
N PRO A 230 -22.41 -10.47 37.24
CA PRO A 230 -23.20 -9.55 38.03
C PRO A 230 -22.34 -8.44 38.65
N TYR A 231 -22.93 -7.26 38.77
CA TYR A 231 -22.32 -6.07 39.35
C TYR A 231 -22.84 -5.84 40.77
N GLY A 232 -21.93 -5.54 41.70
CA GLY A 232 -22.23 -5.14 43.09
C GLY A 232 -22.53 -6.30 44.04
N GLU A 233 -23.33 -7.28 43.64
CA GLU A 233 -23.67 -8.43 44.47
C GLU A 233 -23.55 -9.75 43.71
N LEU A 234 -23.27 -10.84 44.43
CA LEU A 234 -23.31 -12.18 43.85
C LEU A 234 -24.73 -12.52 43.40
N ALA A 235 -24.87 -13.02 42.19
CA ALA A 235 -26.11 -13.58 41.65
C ALA A 235 -25.74 -14.73 40.71
N MET A 236 -26.57 -15.75 40.66
CA MET A 236 -26.45 -16.78 39.64
C MET A 236 -26.95 -16.21 38.32
N ILE A 237 -26.13 -16.29 37.27
CA ILE A 237 -26.48 -15.83 35.93
C ILE A 237 -26.51 -17.02 35.00
N ALA A 238 -27.59 -17.11 34.21
CA ALA A 238 -27.69 -18.02 33.08
C ALA A 238 -28.09 -17.23 31.83
N TYR A 239 -27.87 -17.83 30.66
CA TYR A 239 -28.40 -17.31 29.41
C TYR A 239 -28.96 -18.44 28.57
N GLN A 240 -29.88 -18.10 27.69
CA GLN A 240 -30.41 -18.98 26.67
C GLN A 240 -30.54 -18.23 25.34
N ILE A 241 -30.35 -18.96 24.25
CA ILE A 241 -30.50 -18.44 22.89
C ILE A 241 -31.73 -19.10 22.29
N GLU A 242 -32.74 -18.30 21.98
CA GLU A 242 -34.02 -18.75 21.46
C GLU A 242 -34.42 -17.90 20.27
N GLY A 243 -34.54 -18.51 19.08
CA GLY A 243 -34.83 -17.78 17.85
C GLY A 243 -33.80 -16.69 17.60
N ASN A 244 -34.26 -15.45 17.42
CA ASN A 244 -33.40 -14.27 17.23
C ASN A 244 -33.15 -13.48 18.52
N LYS A 245 -33.03 -14.17 19.67
CA LYS A 245 -32.96 -13.54 20.99
C LYS A 245 -31.89 -14.18 21.86
N ILE A 246 -31.30 -13.35 22.72
CA ILE A 246 -30.52 -13.80 23.89
C ILE A 246 -31.29 -13.39 25.13
N ILE A 247 -31.65 -14.37 25.96
CA ILE A 247 -32.41 -14.16 27.20
C ILE A 247 -31.46 -14.44 28.35
N PHE A 248 -31.18 -13.41 29.13
CA PHE A 248 -30.41 -13.50 30.37
C PHE A 248 -31.36 -13.76 31.52
N LYS A 249 -30.96 -14.64 32.43
CA LYS A 249 -31.71 -15.02 33.63
C LYS A 249 -30.86 -14.85 34.87
N SER A 250 -31.51 -14.52 35.98
CA SER A 250 -30.89 -14.51 37.30
C SER A 250 -31.85 -14.96 38.39
N ASP A 251 -31.31 -15.53 39.45
CA ASP A 251 -32.03 -15.90 40.67
C ASP A 251 -32.55 -14.68 41.46
N LYS A 252 -32.02 -13.48 41.21
CA LYS A 252 -32.49 -12.23 41.81
C LYS A 252 -32.38 -11.03 40.88
N ALA A 253 -32.99 -9.91 41.26
CA ALA A 253 -32.82 -8.66 40.53
C ALA A 253 -31.36 -8.19 40.61
N VAL A 254 -30.71 -7.95 39.46
CA VAL A 254 -29.29 -7.60 39.40
C VAL A 254 -28.92 -6.87 38.10
N GLU A 255 -27.90 -6.03 38.14
CA GLU A 255 -27.23 -5.51 36.93
C GLU A 255 -26.09 -6.44 36.53
N ILE A 256 -25.96 -6.75 35.25
CA ILE A 256 -24.80 -7.51 34.73
C ILE A 256 -24.05 -6.70 33.69
N SER A 257 -22.74 -6.92 33.60
CA SER A 257 -21.97 -6.63 32.39
C SER A 257 -21.87 -7.90 31.55
N TYR A 258 -22.00 -7.78 30.23
CA TYR A 258 -21.86 -8.90 29.31
C TYR A 258 -20.85 -8.60 28.19
N ARG A 259 -20.29 -9.68 27.65
CA ARG A 259 -19.60 -9.74 26.36
C ARG A 259 -20.25 -10.84 25.53
N LEU A 260 -20.66 -10.50 24.31
CA LEU A 260 -21.12 -11.45 23.32
C LEU A 260 -20.00 -11.65 22.32
N THR A 261 -19.61 -12.90 22.11
CA THR A 261 -18.60 -13.28 21.13
C THR A 261 -19.26 -14.23 20.14
N GLY A 262 -19.32 -13.83 18.87
CA GLY A 262 -19.97 -14.62 17.81
C GLY A 262 -18.97 -15.00 16.74
N ARG A 263 -19.14 -16.17 16.11
CA ARG A 263 -18.43 -16.49 14.86
C ARG A 263 -19.04 -15.71 13.70
N ARG A 264 -18.23 -15.07 12.87
CA ARG A 264 -18.72 -14.32 11.70
C ARG A 264 -19.44 -15.21 10.69
N ASN A 265 -20.33 -14.69 9.86
CA ASN A 265 -21.03 -15.46 8.82
C ASN A 265 -20.08 -16.26 7.91
N ASP A 266 -18.89 -15.73 7.63
CA ASP A 266 -17.86 -16.34 6.77
C ASP A 266 -16.85 -17.20 7.55
N TRP A 267 -17.08 -17.51 8.83
CA TRP A 267 -16.06 -18.14 9.68
C TRP A 267 -15.53 -19.49 9.16
N ARG A 268 -16.33 -20.20 8.37
CA ARG A 268 -15.98 -21.51 7.79
C ARG A 268 -14.89 -21.41 6.73
N ASP A 269 -14.72 -20.24 6.11
CA ASP A 269 -13.67 -19.98 5.12
C ASP A 269 -12.30 -19.73 5.78
N TRP A 270 -12.26 -19.61 7.11
CA TRP A 270 -11.08 -19.25 7.90
C TRP A 270 -10.80 -20.27 9.02
N PRO A 271 -10.55 -21.55 8.70
CA PRO A 271 -10.27 -22.56 9.70
C PRO A 271 -8.93 -22.28 10.40
N THR A 272 -8.85 -22.58 11.70
CA THR A 272 -7.59 -22.48 12.47
C THR A 272 -6.48 -23.34 11.89
N GLN A 273 -6.83 -24.48 11.28
CA GLN A 273 -5.91 -25.34 10.57
C GLN A 273 -6.06 -25.13 9.06
N LEU A 274 -5.00 -24.64 8.42
CA LEU A 274 -4.95 -24.44 6.98
C LEU A 274 -4.25 -25.64 6.34
N GLY A 275 -5.00 -26.46 5.59
CA GLY A 275 -4.47 -27.64 4.86
C GLY A 275 -4.02 -28.80 5.75
N LYS A 276 -4.07 -30.02 5.21
CA LYS A 276 -3.28 -31.16 5.71
C LYS A 276 -1.96 -31.21 4.95
#